data_AF-A0A835U639-F1
#
_entry.id   AF-A0A835U639-F1
#
_cell.length_a   1.000
_cell.length_b   1.000
_cell.length_c   1.000
_cell.angle_alpha   90.00
_cell.angle_beta   90.00
_cell.angle_gamma   90.00
#
_symmetry.space_group_name_H-M   'P 1'
#
loop_
_entity.id
_entity.type
_entity.pdbx_description
1 polymer ?
#
loop_
_entity_poly.entity_id
_entity_poly.type
_entity_poly.pdbx_seq_one_letter_code
_entity_poly.pdbx_strand_id
1 'polypeptide(L)'
;MEKKTRDRGEPSRFWVRSCRRWLGRWRVETVRAYAETALKLDSLVGDVEDAVSSSVHVKLISPSSQAAVSEETRLLPINSLKQIEDIVESIVQARPHWAGLVSAVDHRVDRSLAILRPQAIVDHRSLLSSLGWPPPLAALSLSSQKAERSSGFSNPLLTMKGDLKAKYSESFFSLCHLQQLQIRRKGRLLKGHKPELDLHQPLWVIEELVNPIFLASQQHFSKWVDKPEFIFALVFKINRDLVDSLDDILQPWVDKARLVGYSCREEWISAMVTSLSTYLAKEVFPQYLDHLEDDGMRTSWLQLIDLMISFDKRMQSLLNKSGLLILLEGKNLQSVSVFSVFCDRHDWLEVWIEIELGEMLDKLQSEMVIEKNWKTRLQGIILVSGSQDYKSPAISGMVLQSISLLIERAKSIPSISLRSKFLNSIGSPIIQEFLDCLLRRCQESEGLTALADDDAMINVACSINAARYFESTLMEWCEDLFFIEIETTEKIQCLKQKSKE
;
A
#
# COMPACT_ATOMS: atom_id res chain seq x y z
N MET A 1 7.93 -62.66 -52.60
CA MET A 1 8.59 -63.31 -51.44
C MET A 1 10.08 -63.28 -51.77
N GLU A 2 11.02 -62.73 -51.01
CA GLU A 2 11.11 -62.48 -49.58
C GLU A 2 12.20 -61.41 -49.30
N LYS A 3 11.92 -60.58 -48.29
CA LYS A 3 12.76 -59.67 -47.49
C LYS A 3 14.17 -59.26 -47.97
N LYS A 4 14.20 -58.01 -48.45
CA LYS A 4 15.17 -56.93 -48.21
C LYS A 4 15.87 -57.03 -46.84
N THR A 5 17.13 -57.46 -46.79
CA THR A 5 18.02 -57.23 -45.64
C THR A 5 18.68 -55.87 -45.79
N ARG A 6 18.32 -55.02 -44.84
CA ARG A 6 18.69 -53.62 -44.65
C ARG A 6 20.19 -53.57 -44.30
N ASP A 7 20.97 -52.98 -45.19
CA ASP A 7 22.34 -52.56 -44.91
C ASP A 7 22.30 -51.55 -43.75
N ARG A 8 22.58 -52.03 -42.53
CA ARG A 8 22.74 -51.18 -41.35
C ARG A 8 24.18 -50.69 -41.37
N GLY A 9 24.40 -49.57 -42.04
CA GLY A 9 25.60 -48.78 -41.90
C GLY A 9 25.86 -48.54 -40.41
N GLU A 10 26.96 -49.10 -39.91
CA GLU A 10 27.52 -48.76 -38.61
C GLU A 10 27.68 -47.23 -38.55
N PRO A 11 27.19 -46.56 -37.48
CA PRO A 11 27.58 -45.18 -37.25
C PRO A 11 29.10 -45.17 -37.09
N SER A 12 29.77 -44.65 -38.11
CA SER A 12 31.20 -44.86 -38.30
C SER A 12 31.98 -44.51 -37.04
N ARG A 13 33.05 -45.27 -36.75
CA ARG A 13 33.99 -45.01 -35.63
C ARG A 13 34.49 -43.55 -35.58
N PHE A 14 34.35 -42.82 -36.68
CA PHE A 14 34.53 -41.38 -36.78
C PHE A 14 33.52 -40.59 -35.91
N TRP A 15 32.23 -40.91 -35.92
CA TRP A 15 31.22 -40.25 -35.07
C TRP A 15 31.47 -40.50 -33.58
N VAL A 16 31.85 -41.71 -33.19
CA VAL A 16 32.16 -42.02 -31.77
C VAL A 16 33.45 -41.35 -31.30
N ARG A 17 34.50 -41.33 -32.12
CA ARG A 17 35.76 -40.62 -31.83
C ARG A 17 35.60 -39.10 -31.86
N SER A 18 34.80 -38.58 -32.80
CA SER A 18 34.40 -37.18 -32.84
C SER A 18 33.58 -36.84 -31.60
N CYS A 19 32.54 -37.59 -31.24
CA CYS A 19 31.77 -37.36 -30.01
C CYS A 19 32.64 -37.40 -28.75
N ARG A 20 33.63 -38.29 -28.62
CA ARG A 20 34.55 -38.30 -27.46
C ARG A 20 35.52 -37.11 -27.46
N ARG A 21 36.09 -36.72 -28.62
CA ARG A 21 36.93 -35.51 -28.72
C ARG A 21 36.11 -34.25 -28.47
N TRP A 22 34.89 -34.20 -28.98
CA TRP A 22 33.93 -33.13 -28.76
C TRP A 22 33.52 -33.07 -27.29
N LEU A 23 33.22 -34.20 -26.63
CA LEU A 23 32.96 -34.25 -25.17
C LEU A 23 34.17 -33.79 -24.35
N GLY A 24 35.37 -34.26 -24.68
CA GLY A 24 36.61 -33.89 -23.98
C GLY A 24 36.92 -32.40 -24.14
N ARG A 25 36.80 -31.89 -25.36
CA ARG A 25 36.99 -30.47 -25.68
C ARG A 25 35.90 -29.61 -25.02
N TRP A 26 34.65 -30.06 -25.00
CA TRP A 26 33.52 -29.40 -24.34
C TRP A 26 33.69 -29.33 -22.83
N ARG A 27 34.19 -30.39 -22.17
CA ARG A 27 34.51 -30.37 -20.74
C ARG A 27 35.62 -29.37 -20.39
N VAL A 28 36.70 -29.35 -21.19
CA VAL A 28 37.79 -28.38 -20.99
C VAL A 28 37.30 -26.96 -21.22
N GLU A 29 36.45 -26.73 -22.22
CA GLU A 29 35.88 -25.42 -22.52
C GLU A 29 34.94 -24.93 -21.40
N THR A 30 34.11 -25.82 -20.84
CA THR A 30 33.23 -25.50 -19.71
C THR A 30 34.03 -25.13 -18.46
N VAL A 31 35.11 -25.86 -18.16
CA VAL A 31 35.99 -25.57 -17.02
C VAL A 31 36.76 -24.26 -17.24
N ARG A 32 37.30 -24.02 -18.45
CA ARG A 32 37.95 -22.75 -18.78
C ARG A 32 37.00 -21.58 -18.57
N ALA A 33 35.82 -21.65 -19.17
CA ALA A 33 34.82 -20.60 -19.05
C ALA A 33 34.37 -20.40 -17.59
N TYR A 34 34.32 -21.46 -16.76
CA TYR A 34 34.06 -21.33 -15.32
C TYR A 34 35.16 -20.54 -14.63
N ALA A 35 36.42 -20.92 -14.85
CA ALA A 35 37.57 -20.24 -14.25
C ALA A 35 37.66 -18.77 -14.67
N GLU A 36 37.49 -18.48 -15.97
CA GLU A 36 37.51 -17.09 -16.48
C GLU A 36 36.38 -16.24 -15.88
N THR A 37 35.17 -16.80 -15.79
CA THR A 37 34.03 -16.09 -15.21
C THR A 37 34.21 -15.88 -13.70
N ALA A 38 34.71 -16.90 -12.99
CA ALA A 38 34.99 -16.82 -11.56
C ALA A 38 36.08 -15.80 -11.25
N LEU A 39 37.17 -15.77 -12.03
CA LEU A 39 38.24 -14.76 -11.89
C LEU A 39 37.74 -13.35 -12.16
N LYS A 40 36.90 -13.16 -13.19
CA LYS A 40 36.30 -11.86 -13.48
C LYS A 40 35.40 -11.36 -12.35
N LEU A 41 34.58 -12.25 -11.80
CA LEU A 41 33.71 -11.94 -10.65
C LEU A 41 34.55 -11.66 -9.39
N ASP A 42 35.61 -12.43 -9.15
CA ASP A 42 36.49 -12.24 -8.00
C ASP A 42 37.19 -10.88 -8.03
N SER A 43 37.69 -10.47 -9.19
CA SER A 43 38.27 -9.12 -9.40
C SER A 43 37.24 -8.02 -9.12
N LEU A 44 36.03 -8.11 -9.70
CA LEU A 44 35.01 -7.09 -9.52
C LEU A 44 34.52 -7.00 -8.07
N VAL A 45 34.38 -8.14 -7.39
CA VAL A 45 34.00 -8.17 -5.97
C VAL A 45 35.15 -7.62 -5.12
N GLY A 46 36.40 -7.94 -5.45
CA GLY A 46 37.59 -7.36 -4.83
C GLY A 46 37.61 -5.84 -4.93
N ASP A 47 37.36 -5.28 -6.12
CA ASP A 47 37.28 -3.82 -6.32
C ASP A 47 36.22 -3.16 -5.42
N VAL A 48 35.07 -3.83 -5.22
CA VAL A 48 34.01 -3.35 -4.32
C VAL A 48 34.44 -3.44 -2.87
N GLU A 49 35.03 -4.55 -2.44
CA GLU A 49 35.51 -4.76 -1.06
C GLU A 49 36.64 -3.78 -0.69
N ASP A 50 37.52 -3.46 -1.64
CA ASP A 50 38.60 -2.47 -1.48
C ASP A 50 38.04 -1.04 -1.42
N ALA A 51 37.06 -0.70 -2.26
CA ALA A 51 36.36 0.58 -2.19
C ALA A 51 35.63 0.77 -0.85
N VAL A 52 34.99 -0.30 -0.34
CA VAL A 52 34.36 -0.28 0.99
C VAL A 52 35.40 -0.07 2.08
N SER A 53 36.50 -0.85 2.06
CA SER A 53 37.55 -0.79 3.08
C SER A 53 38.24 0.56 3.12
N SER A 54 38.56 1.14 1.95
CA SER A 54 39.16 2.47 1.84
C SER A 54 38.22 3.57 2.36
N SER A 55 36.92 3.50 2.06
CA SER A 55 35.94 4.47 2.57
C SER A 55 35.83 4.48 4.10
N VAL A 56 35.91 3.31 4.74
CA VAL A 56 35.88 3.16 6.19
C VAL A 56 37.18 3.66 6.81
N HIS A 57 38.33 3.31 6.22
CA HIS A 57 39.65 3.66 6.74
C HIS A 57 39.95 5.17 6.65
N VAL A 58 39.50 5.85 5.58
CA VAL A 58 39.63 7.31 5.44
C VAL A 58 38.81 8.05 6.50
N LYS A 59 37.61 7.55 6.85
CA LYS A 59 36.75 8.16 7.88
C LYS A 59 37.28 7.98 9.30
N LEU A 60 38.01 6.90 9.56
CA LEU A 60 38.63 6.63 10.88
C LEU A 60 39.86 7.49 11.16
N ILE A 61 40.62 7.87 10.13
CA ILE A 61 41.89 8.60 10.29
C ILE A 61 41.69 10.12 10.29
N SER A 62 40.73 10.63 9.53
CA SER A 62 40.49 12.08 9.43
C SER A 62 39.01 12.43 9.23
N PRO A 63 38.28 12.73 10.31
CA PRO A 63 36.88 13.17 10.24
C PRO A 63 36.69 14.48 9.44
N SER A 64 37.75 15.27 9.25
CA SER A 64 37.72 16.58 8.59
C SER A 64 37.92 16.53 7.07
N SER A 65 38.28 15.38 6.48
CA SER A 65 38.53 15.24 5.03
C SER A 65 37.28 14.83 4.24
N GLN A 66 36.08 15.20 4.71
CA GLN A 66 34.81 15.00 4.00
C GLN A 66 34.77 15.65 2.61
N ALA A 67 35.64 16.63 2.35
CA ALA A 67 35.63 17.44 1.13
C ALA A 67 36.30 16.80 -0.10
N ALA A 68 37.00 15.66 0.04
CA ALA A 68 37.88 15.15 -1.01
C ALA A 68 37.68 13.66 -1.36
N VAL A 69 36.49 13.10 -1.18
CA VAL A 69 36.12 11.85 -1.87
C VAL A 69 35.63 12.25 -3.26
N SER A 70 36.49 12.03 -4.27
CA SER A 70 36.21 12.29 -5.68
C SER A 70 34.93 11.56 -6.13
N GLU A 71 34.18 12.18 -7.04
CA GLU A 71 33.01 11.63 -7.75
C GLU A 71 33.28 10.22 -8.31
N GLU A 72 34.53 10.00 -8.75
CA GLU A 72 35.00 8.73 -9.27
C GLU A 72 35.00 7.63 -8.20
N THR A 73 35.36 7.95 -6.96
CA THR A 73 35.53 6.95 -5.89
C THR A 73 34.21 6.37 -5.38
N ARG A 74 33.09 7.10 -5.50
CA ARG A 74 31.75 6.63 -5.07
C ARG A 74 31.00 5.86 -6.15
N LEU A 75 31.15 6.25 -7.42
CA LEU A 75 30.47 5.60 -8.54
C LEU A 75 31.13 4.30 -8.97
N LEU A 76 32.45 4.16 -8.78
CA LEU A 76 33.19 2.94 -9.07
C LEU A 76 32.59 1.67 -8.44
N PRO A 77 32.36 1.58 -7.11
CA PRO A 77 31.78 0.38 -6.51
C PRO A 77 30.36 0.09 -7.03
N ILE A 78 29.55 1.11 -7.28
CA ILE A 78 28.19 0.94 -7.82
C ILE A 78 28.23 0.38 -9.25
N ASN A 79 29.17 0.85 -10.07
CA ASN A 79 29.35 0.35 -11.43
C ASN A 79 29.86 -1.09 -11.44
N SER A 80 30.81 -1.43 -10.56
CA SER A 80 31.26 -2.82 -10.39
C SER A 80 30.12 -3.73 -9.93
N LEU A 81 29.29 -3.29 -8.98
CA LEU A 81 28.09 -4.02 -8.55
C LEU A 81 27.10 -4.27 -9.69
N LYS A 82 26.86 -3.27 -10.55
CA LYS A 82 26.01 -3.44 -11.74
C LYS A 82 26.58 -4.50 -12.70
N GLN A 83 27.89 -4.45 -12.97
CA GLN A 83 28.54 -5.45 -13.83
C GLN A 83 28.50 -6.86 -13.22
N ILE A 84 28.68 -6.98 -11.90
CA ILE A 84 28.55 -8.25 -11.18
C ILE A 84 27.15 -8.81 -11.40
N GLU A 85 26.10 -8.00 -11.18
CA GLU A 85 24.72 -8.45 -11.33
C GLU A 85 24.39 -8.86 -12.78
N ASP A 86 24.87 -8.12 -13.78
CA ASP A 86 24.65 -8.48 -15.19
C ASP A 86 25.35 -9.81 -15.56
N ILE A 87 26.57 -10.05 -15.04
CA ILE A 87 27.27 -11.33 -15.22
C ILE A 87 26.53 -12.45 -14.50
N VAL A 88 26.14 -12.26 -13.23
CA VAL A 88 25.43 -13.27 -12.44
C VAL A 88 24.08 -13.63 -13.08
N GLU A 89 23.32 -12.64 -13.56
CA GLU A 89 22.06 -12.88 -14.28
C GLU A 89 22.29 -13.73 -15.53
N SER A 90 23.35 -13.45 -16.30
CA SER A 90 23.72 -14.28 -17.46
C SER A 90 24.09 -15.72 -17.09
N ILE A 91 24.75 -15.93 -15.95
CA ILE A 91 25.13 -17.27 -15.46
C ILE A 91 23.89 -18.05 -15.05
N VAL A 92 22.98 -17.43 -14.30
CA VAL A 92 21.74 -18.07 -13.84
C VAL A 92 20.92 -18.56 -15.04
N GLN A 93 20.85 -17.78 -16.11
CA GLN A 93 20.13 -18.16 -17.33
C GLN A 93 20.86 -19.22 -18.17
N ALA A 94 22.16 -19.04 -18.41
CA ALA A 94 22.91 -19.89 -19.34
C ALA A 94 23.48 -21.17 -18.71
N ARG A 95 23.75 -21.16 -17.40
CA ARG A 95 24.50 -22.22 -16.69
C ARG A 95 23.98 -22.47 -15.27
N PRO A 96 22.78 -23.06 -15.09
CA PRO A 96 22.17 -23.26 -13.75
C PRO A 96 23.01 -24.10 -12.79
N HIS A 97 23.80 -25.04 -13.31
CA HIS A 97 24.73 -25.89 -12.55
C HIS A 97 25.85 -25.11 -11.84
N TRP A 98 26.03 -23.81 -12.09
CA TRP A 98 27.02 -22.96 -11.43
C TRP A 98 26.47 -22.25 -10.17
N ALA A 99 25.38 -22.75 -9.60
CA ALA A 99 24.72 -22.16 -8.43
C ALA A 99 25.67 -21.89 -7.25
N GLY A 100 26.68 -22.74 -7.02
CA GLY A 100 27.67 -22.52 -5.96
C GLY A 100 28.52 -21.24 -6.16
N LEU A 101 28.88 -20.92 -7.41
CA LEU A 101 29.59 -19.68 -7.73
C LEU A 101 28.69 -18.46 -7.50
N VAL A 102 27.45 -18.54 -7.96
CA VAL A 102 26.45 -17.47 -7.77
C VAL A 102 26.24 -17.19 -6.28
N SER A 103 26.04 -18.24 -5.47
CA SER A 103 25.86 -18.12 -4.01
C SER A 103 27.07 -17.48 -3.31
N ALA A 104 28.29 -17.88 -3.68
CA ALA A 104 29.51 -17.32 -3.09
C ALA A 104 29.69 -15.82 -3.42
N VAL A 105 29.40 -15.42 -4.66
CA VAL A 105 29.41 -14.01 -5.07
C VAL A 105 28.32 -13.22 -4.35
N ASP A 106 27.11 -13.75 -4.32
CA ASP A 106 25.97 -13.15 -3.64
C ASP A 106 26.30 -12.84 -2.17
N HIS A 107 26.88 -13.79 -1.43
CA HIS A 107 27.26 -13.58 -0.03
C HIS A 107 28.28 -12.43 0.17
N ARG A 108 29.28 -12.32 -0.71
CA ARG A 108 30.29 -11.23 -0.62
C ARG A 108 29.70 -9.88 -1.00
N VAL A 109 28.82 -9.85 -2.00
CA VAL A 109 28.09 -8.64 -2.37
C VAL A 109 27.16 -8.19 -1.24
N ASP A 110 26.46 -9.11 -0.56
CA ASP A 110 25.62 -8.78 0.59
C ASP A 110 26.40 -8.13 1.73
N ARG A 111 27.59 -8.67 2.03
CA ARG A 111 28.50 -8.07 3.01
C ARG A 111 28.90 -6.64 2.63
N SER A 112 29.20 -6.41 1.36
CA SER A 112 29.57 -5.09 0.86
C SER A 112 28.38 -4.11 0.89
N LEU A 113 27.20 -4.54 0.46
CA LEU A 113 25.97 -3.74 0.50
C LEU A 113 25.54 -3.38 1.92
N ALA A 114 25.76 -4.26 2.90
CA ALA A 114 25.49 -4.00 4.31
C ALA A 114 26.31 -2.82 4.87
N ILE A 115 27.42 -2.46 4.22
CA ILE A 115 28.25 -1.30 4.59
C ILE A 115 27.94 -0.10 3.68
N LEU A 116 27.86 -0.32 2.35
CA LEU A 116 27.64 0.74 1.37
C LEU A 116 26.30 1.45 1.57
N ARG A 117 25.22 0.71 1.86
CA ARG A 117 23.88 1.30 1.98
C ARG A 117 23.77 2.26 3.16
N PRO A 118 24.07 1.86 4.42
CA PRO A 118 24.04 2.81 5.54
C PRO A 118 24.97 4.00 5.30
N GLN A 119 26.12 3.77 4.68
CA GLN A 119 27.07 4.84 4.41
C GLN A 119 26.56 5.87 3.40
N ALA A 120 25.95 5.41 2.30
CA ALA A 120 25.34 6.29 1.30
C ALA A 120 24.19 7.11 1.90
N ILE A 121 23.39 6.50 2.78
CA ILE A 121 22.31 7.20 3.51
C ILE A 121 22.87 8.31 4.41
N VAL A 122 23.90 8.02 5.20
CA VAL A 122 24.52 9.01 6.09
C VAL A 122 25.11 10.18 5.28
N ASP A 123 25.81 9.89 4.19
CA ASP A 123 26.39 10.92 3.32
C ASP A 123 25.27 11.77 2.69
N HIS A 124 24.18 11.15 2.24
CA HIS A 124 23.00 11.84 1.70
C HIS A 124 22.34 12.75 2.73
N ARG A 125 22.10 12.26 3.96
CA ARG A 125 21.55 13.06 5.08
C ARG A 125 22.42 14.26 5.41
N SER A 126 23.74 14.12 5.36
CA SER A 126 24.66 15.24 5.63
C SER A 126 24.52 16.34 4.57
N LEU A 127 24.34 15.97 3.30
CA LEU A 127 24.10 16.90 2.20
C LEU A 127 22.74 17.58 2.33
N LEU A 128 21.68 16.83 2.66
CA LEU A 128 20.36 17.39 2.97
C LEU A 128 20.42 18.40 4.12
N SER A 129 21.15 18.09 5.18
CA SER A 129 21.34 19.01 6.31
C SER A 129 22.06 20.29 5.87
N SER A 130 23.08 20.17 5.01
CA SER A 130 23.80 21.33 4.45
C SER A 130 22.92 22.22 3.55
N LEU A 131 21.85 21.64 2.99
CA LEU A 131 20.84 22.36 2.20
C LEU A 131 19.79 23.05 3.07
N GLY A 132 19.82 22.89 4.39
CA GLY A 132 18.78 23.39 5.28
C GLY A 132 17.52 22.53 5.29
N TRP A 133 17.64 21.24 4.94
CA TRP A 133 16.57 20.26 5.10
C TRP A 133 16.61 19.64 6.52
N PRO A 134 15.46 19.42 7.18
CA PRO A 134 14.10 19.74 6.75
C PRO A 134 13.79 21.25 6.85
N PRO A 135 12.90 21.79 6.00
CA PRO A 135 12.47 23.18 6.11
C PRO A 135 11.75 23.43 7.45
N PRO A 136 11.90 24.62 8.07
CA PRO A 136 11.24 24.93 9.33
C PRO A 136 9.71 24.83 9.24
N LEU A 137 9.09 24.07 10.16
CA LEU A 137 7.63 23.93 10.22
C LEU A 137 6.90 25.26 10.53
N ALA A 138 7.60 26.21 11.16
CA ALA A 138 7.10 27.57 11.39
C ALA A 138 6.97 28.38 10.09
N ALA A 139 7.83 28.16 9.09
CA ALA A 139 7.73 28.80 7.78
C ALA A 139 6.56 28.26 6.94
N LEU A 140 6.05 27.08 7.29
CA LEU A 140 4.79 26.55 6.77
C LEU A 140 3.58 27.20 7.45
N SER A 141 3.75 27.84 8.62
CA SER A 141 2.63 28.34 9.42
C SER A 141 2.22 29.76 9.02
N LEU A 142 0.94 29.90 8.64
CA LEU A 142 0.19 31.14 8.39
C LEU A 142 0.65 32.05 7.22
N SER A 143 0.13 31.80 6.01
CA SER A 143 -0.36 32.93 5.21
C SER A 143 -1.63 32.55 4.43
N SER A 144 -2.77 32.86 5.05
CA SER A 144 -4.01 33.15 4.31
C SER A 144 -4.01 34.65 4.01
N GLN A 145 -4.04 34.99 2.71
CA GLN A 145 -4.48 36.28 2.18
C GLN A 145 -3.81 37.57 2.75
N LYS A 146 -2.75 38.02 2.08
CA LYS A 146 -2.68 39.31 1.37
C LYS A 146 -1.30 39.45 0.71
N ALA A 147 -1.31 39.91 -0.53
CA ALA A 147 -0.12 40.15 -1.34
C ALA A 147 0.77 41.24 -0.70
N GLU A 148 2.07 40.98 -0.60
CA GLU A 148 3.15 41.78 -1.21
C GLU A 148 4.52 41.25 -0.78
N ARG A 149 5.21 40.63 -1.75
CA ARG A 149 6.66 40.47 -1.94
C ARG A 149 7.56 40.27 -0.69
N SER A 150 8.19 39.08 -0.70
CA SER A 150 9.44 38.65 -0.03
C SER A 150 9.40 38.10 1.40
N SER A 151 8.85 36.88 1.55
CA SER A 151 9.53 35.72 2.18
C SER A 151 8.59 34.51 2.18
N GLY A 152 8.24 34.02 0.98
CA GLY A 152 7.41 32.82 0.84
C GLY A 152 8.18 31.57 1.26
N PHE A 153 7.47 30.59 1.81
CA PHE A 153 7.97 29.21 1.99
C PHE A 153 8.75 28.78 0.74
N SER A 154 10.05 28.55 0.89
CA SER A 154 10.92 28.16 -0.21
C SER A 154 11.42 26.76 0.08
N ASN A 155 11.00 25.79 -0.74
CA ASN A 155 11.56 24.44 -0.71
C ASN A 155 13.09 24.57 -0.86
N PRO A 156 13.90 24.13 0.14
CA PRO A 156 15.35 24.30 0.09
C PRO A 156 15.98 23.65 -1.16
N LEU A 157 15.35 22.60 -1.68
CA LEU A 157 15.78 21.91 -2.91
C LEU A 157 15.67 22.81 -4.15
N LEU A 158 14.78 23.80 -4.19
CA LEU A 158 14.69 24.77 -5.30
C LEU A 158 15.87 25.74 -5.33
N THR A 159 16.51 25.97 -4.18
CA THR A 159 17.59 26.96 -4.05
C THR A 159 18.96 26.39 -4.44
N MET A 160 19.04 25.10 -4.73
CA MET A 160 20.28 24.40 -5.10
C MET A 160 20.92 24.95 -6.38
N LYS A 161 22.16 25.45 -6.28
CA LYS A 161 22.95 25.95 -7.41
C LYS A 161 24.40 25.45 -7.36
N GLY A 162 25.05 25.43 -8.53
CA GLY A 162 26.48 25.13 -8.67
C GLY A 162 26.87 23.75 -8.11
N ASP A 163 28.04 23.69 -7.47
CA ASP A 163 28.66 22.47 -6.95
C ASP A 163 27.78 21.71 -5.95
N LEU A 164 26.96 22.42 -5.17
CA LEU A 164 26.08 21.80 -4.18
C LEU A 164 24.98 20.97 -4.84
N LYS A 165 24.41 21.47 -5.96
CA LYS A 165 23.45 20.72 -6.77
C LYS A 165 24.10 19.48 -7.38
N ALA A 166 25.34 19.59 -7.86
CA ALA A 166 26.09 18.46 -8.41
C ALA A 166 26.29 17.37 -7.35
N LYS A 167 26.84 17.72 -6.18
CA LYS A 167 27.06 16.79 -5.06
C LYS A 167 25.76 16.13 -4.57
N TYR A 168 24.69 16.90 -4.43
CA TYR A 168 23.39 16.36 -4.04
C TYR A 168 22.84 15.41 -5.11
N SER A 169 22.91 15.77 -6.39
CA SER A 169 22.46 14.90 -7.48
C SER A 169 23.27 13.61 -7.56
N GLU A 170 24.58 13.65 -7.34
CA GLU A 170 25.43 12.46 -7.30
C GLU A 170 25.02 11.51 -6.16
N SER A 171 24.78 12.07 -4.97
CA SER A 171 24.30 11.32 -3.82
C SER A 171 22.91 10.72 -4.07
N PHE A 172 22.00 11.49 -4.68
CA PHE A 172 20.67 11.05 -5.12
C PHE A 172 20.77 9.84 -6.06
N PHE A 173 21.55 9.96 -7.14
CA PHE A 173 21.73 8.87 -8.11
C PHE A 173 22.40 7.65 -7.50
N SER A 174 23.34 7.84 -6.57
CA SER A 174 23.99 6.74 -5.86
C SER A 174 22.99 5.90 -5.08
N LEU A 175 22.09 6.54 -4.32
CA LEU A 175 21.03 5.85 -3.60
C LEU A 175 20.04 5.15 -4.55
N CYS A 176 19.58 5.85 -5.60
CA CYS A 176 18.67 5.25 -6.59
C CYS A 176 19.28 4.03 -7.28
N HIS A 177 20.57 4.09 -7.66
CA HIS A 177 21.26 2.97 -8.29
C HIS A 177 21.45 1.79 -7.34
N LEU A 178 21.78 2.03 -6.07
CA LEU A 178 21.87 0.98 -5.06
C LEU A 178 20.50 0.32 -4.83
N GLN A 179 19.42 1.11 -4.77
CA GLN A 179 18.06 0.58 -4.65
C GLN A 179 17.66 -0.26 -5.87
N GLN A 180 17.92 0.25 -7.08
CA GLN A 180 17.64 -0.49 -8.32
C GLN A 180 18.38 -1.84 -8.35
N LEU A 181 19.64 -1.86 -7.92
CA LEU A 181 20.43 -3.09 -7.83
C LEU A 181 19.83 -4.08 -6.83
N GLN A 182 19.41 -3.59 -5.66
CA GLN A 182 18.76 -4.43 -4.64
C GLN A 182 17.42 -5.01 -5.13
N ILE A 183 16.61 -4.22 -5.85
CA ILE A 183 15.35 -4.67 -6.46
C ILE A 183 15.62 -5.77 -7.51
N ARG A 184 16.55 -5.52 -8.46
CA ARG A 184 16.91 -6.52 -9.49
C ARG A 184 17.37 -7.83 -8.87
N ARG A 185 18.23 -7.74 -7.87
CA ARG A 185 18.78 -8.89 -7.17
C ARG A 185 17.73 -9.67 -6.40
N LYS A 186 16.86 -9.00 -5.65
CA LYS A 186 15.71 -9.63 -4.97
C LYS A 186 14.79 -10.32 -5.98
N GLY A 187 14.51 -9.67 -7.11
CA GLY A 187 13.77 -10.25 -8.22
C GLY A 187 14.42 -11.53 -8.76
N ARG A 188 15.73 -11.53 -9.01
CA ARG A 188 16.49 -12.71 -9.44
C ARG A 188 16.43 -13.85 -8.42
N LEU A 189 16.65 -13.56 -7.14
CA LEU A 189 16.64 -14.57 -6.07
C LEU A 189 15.25 -15.22 -5.90
N LEU A 190 14.19 -14.48 -6.21
CA LEU A 190 12.81 -14.95 -6.15
C LEU A 190 12.33 -15.65 -7.43
N LYS A 191 13.08 -15.61 -8.55
CA LYS A 191 12.75 -16.34 -9.80
C LYS A 191 12.74 -17.85 -9.50
N GLY A 192 11.55 -18.41 -9.26
CA GLY A 192 11.33 -19.83 -8.92
C GLY A 192 10.44 -20.06 -7.69
N HIS A 193 10.27 -19.05 -6.84
CA HIS A 193 9.25 -19.00 -5.78
C HIS A 193 8.06 -18.17 -6.27
N LYS A 194 6.84 -18.46 -5.81
CA LYS A 194 5.58 -17.88 -6.31
C LYS A 194 5.70 -16.37 -6.63
N PRO A 195 5.29 -15.91 -7.83
CA PRO A 195 5.43 -14.52 -8.27
C PRO A 195 4.49 -13.51 -7.59
N GLU A 196 3.87 -13.87 -6.46
CA GLU A 196 2.88 -13.03 -5.76
C GLU A 196 3.51 -12.11 -4.68
N LEU A 197 4.83 -12.17 -4.43
CA LEU A 197 5.48 -11.30 -3.45
C LEU A 197 5.85 -9.95 -4.06
N ASP A 198 5.36 -8.89 -3.42
CA ASP A 198 5.57 -7.50 -3.80
C ASP A 198 7.07 -7.15 -3.79
N LEU A 199 7.58 -6.78 -4.96
CA LEU A 199 8.94 -6.29 -5.13
C LEU A 199 9.04 -4.78 -4.92
N HIS A 200 7.89 -4.09 -4.85
CA HIS A 200 7.84 -2.66 -4.61
C HIS A 200 8.40 -2.35 -3.22
N GLN A 201 9.28 -1.38 -3.13
CA GLN A 201 9.90 -0.93 -1.88
C GLN A 201 9.89 0.58 -1.88
N PRO A 202 9.59 1.25 -0.75
CA PRO A 202 9.62 2.71 -0.69
C PRO A 202 10.93 3.27 -1.25
N LEU A 203 10.85 4.37 -2.00
CA LEU A 203 12.05 5.05 -2.49
C LEU A 203 12.89 5.56 -1.32
N TRP A 204 14.11 5.03 -1.19
CA TRP A 204 14.99 5.40 -0.07
C TRP A 204 15.25 6.89 -0.03
N VAL A 205 15.45 7.52 -1.20
CA VAL A 205 15.69 8.97 -1.24
C VAL A 205 14.49 9.77 -0.72
N ILE A 206 13.28 9.29 -0.95
CA ILE A 206 12.06 9.93 -0.46
C ILE A 206 11.90 9.68 1.05
N GLU A 207 12.17 8.48 1.54
CA GLU A 207 12.21 8.20 2.98
C GLU A 207 13.19 9.14 3.71
N GLU A 208 14.37 9.38 3.11
CA GLU A 208 15.38 10.27 3.67
C GLU A 208 14.97 11.74 3.69
N LEU A 209 14.03 12.14 2.84
CA LEU A 209 13.43 13.47 2.87
C LEU A 209 12.29 13.56 3.90
N VAL A 210 11.44 12.53 3.97
CA VAL A 210 10.26 12.51 4.84
C VAL A 210 10.63 12.36 6.30
N ASN A 211 11.56 11.47 6.64
CA ASN A 211 11.90 11.12 8.02
C ASN A 211 12.25 12.34 8.89
N PRO A 212 13.16 13.26 8.46
CA PRO A 212 13.48 14.45 9.26
C PRO A 212 12.29 15.39 9.48
N ILE A 213 11.43 15.56 8.47
CA ILE A 213 10.21 16.39 8.59
C ILE A 213 9.25 15.78 9.61
N PHE A 214 9.05 14.47 9.51
CA PHE A 214 8.13 13.77 10.41
C PHE A 214 8.63 13.80 11.85
N LEU A 215 9.94 13.57 12.08
CA LEU A 215 10.57 13.70 13.40
C LEU A 215 10.43 15.12 13.97
N ALA A 216 10.61 16.16 13.16
CA ALA A 216 10.36 17.53 13.60
C ALA A 216 8.88 17.76 13.96
N SER A 217 7.96 17.13 13.22
CA SER A 217 6.51 17.26 13.44
C SER A 217 6.05 16.53 14.70
N GLN A 218 6.71 15.44 15.11
CA GLN A 218 6.39 14.69 16.32
C GLN A 218 6.47 15.53 17.60
N GLN A 219 7.33 16.55 17.64
CA GLN A 219 7.40 17.49 18.78
C GLN A 219 6.10 18.29 18.97
N HIS A 220 5.33 18.48 17.89
CA HIS A 220 4.00 19.08 17.93
C HIS A 220 2.94 18.02 18.21
N PHE A 221 3.05 16.83 17.59
CA PHE A 221 2.07 15.76 17.76
C PHE A 221 1.92 15.31 19.20
N SER A 222 3.02 15.25 19.97
CA SER A 222 2.97 14.89 21.40
C SER A 222 2.14 15.84 22.26
N LYS A 223 1.87 17.07 21.78
CA LYS A 223 1.00 18.05 22.44
C LYS A 223 -0.46 17.97 21.99
N TRP A 224 -0.73 17.21 20.92
CA TRP A 224 -2.02 17.13 20.24
C TRP A 224 -2.55 15.70 20.20
N VAL A 225 -2.09 14.81 21.07
CA VAL A 225 -2.55 13.41 21.06
C VAL A 225 -4.06 13.35 21.31
N ASP A 226 -4.57 14.20 22.21
CA ASP A 226 -6.02 14.37 22.48
C ASP A 226 -6.76 15.19 21.40
N LYS A 227 -6.05 15.69 20.39
CA LYS A 227 -6.58 16.55 19.30
C LYS A 227 -6.02 16.11 17.93
N PRO A 228 -6.33 14.88 17.51
CA PRO A 228 -5.77 14.28 16.30
C PRO A 228 -6.08 15.10 15.03
N GLU A 229 -7.12 15.93 15.03
CA GLU A 229 -7.45 16.85 13.92
C GLU A 229 -6.28 17.79 13.57
N PHE A 230 -5.49 18.24 14.55
CA PHE A 230 -4.32 19.09 14.30
C PHE A 230 -3.16 18.30 13.69
N ILE A 231 -3.00 17.03 14.07
CA ILE A 231 -2.02 16.12 13.50
C ILE A 231 -2.32 15.91 12.01
N PHE A 232 -3.55 15.51 11.68
CA PHE A 232 -3.99 15.33 10.29
C PHE A 232 -3.87 16.62 9.47
N ALA A 233 -4.27 17.76 10.05
CA ALA A 233 -4.17 19.06 9.38
C ALA A 233 -2.72 19.44 9.06
N LEU A 234 -1.78 19.22 9.99
CA LEU A 234 -0.37 19.52 9.77
C LEU A 234 0.23 18.60 8.69
N VAL A 235 -0.01 17.29 8.76
CA VAL A 235 0.51 16.34 7.77
C VAL A 235 -0.05 16.63 6.38
N PHE A 236 -1.35 16.88 6.26
CA PHE A 236 -1.97 17.24 4.98
C PHE A 236 -1.35 18.52 4.42
N LYS A 237 -1.15 19.52 5.27
CA LYS A 237 -0.58 20.80 4.87
C LYS A 237 0.85 20.67 4.35
N ILE A 238 1.70 19.93 5.07
CA ILE A 238 3.08 19.62 4.64
C ILE A 238 3.05 18.98 3.24
N ASN A 239 2.18 17.98 3.04
CA ASN A 239 2.03 17.32 1.75
C ASN A 239 1.60 18.31 0.67
N ARG A 240 0.51 19.03 0.87
CA ARG A 240 -0.02 20.01 -0.09
C ARG A 240 1.03 21.07 -0.47
N ASP A 241 1.80 21.56 0.49
CA ASP A 241 2.72 22.68 0.28
C ASP A 241 4.05 22.24 -0.39
N LEU A 242 4.46 20.97 -0.23
CA LEU A 242 5.74 20.45 -0.77
C LEU A 242 5.60 19.59 -2.02
N VAL A 243 4.51 18.81 -2.14
CA VAL A 243 4.43 17.69 -3.10
C VAL A 243 4.66 18.13 -4.54
N ASP A 244 4.05 19.23 -4.98
CA ASP A 244 4.19 19.72 -6.36
C ASP A 244 5.64 20.12 -6.67
N SER A 245 6.27 20.86 -5.76
CA SER A 245 7.67 21.29 -5.94
C SER A 245 8.66 20.12 -5.90
N LEU A 246 8.39 19.09 -5.10
CA LEU A 246 9.24 17.91 -5.02
C LEU A 246 9.11 17.05 -6.27
N ASP A 247 7.88 16.85 -6.74
CA ASP A 247 7.56 16.15 -7.98
C ASP A 247 8.28 16.81 -9.17
N ASP A 248 8.17 18.13 -9.31
CA ASP A 248 8.84 18.90 -10.38
C ASP A 248 10.37 18.77 -10.39
N ILE A 249 11.00 18.71 -9.21
CA ILE A 249 12.46 18.65 -9.08
C ILE A 249 12.99 17.22 -9.21
N LEU A 250 12.34 16.27 -8.54
CA LEU A 250 12.88 14.94 -8.30
C LEU A 250 12.38 13.91 -9.30
N GLN A 251 11.15 14.04 -9.84
CA GLN A 251 10.65 13.09 -10.85
C GLN A 251 11.60 12.96 -12.05
N PRO A 252 12.15 14.05 -12.64
CA PRO A 252 13.11 13.92 -13.73
C PRO A 252 14.39 13.15 -13.35
N TRP A 253 14.78 13.18 -12.07
CA TRP A 253 15.96 12.46 -11.58
C TRP A 253 15.63 10.98 -11.31
N VAL A 254 14.43 10.69 -10.80
CA VAL A 254 13.92 9.31 -10.68
C VAL A 254 13.87 8.65 -12.07
N ASP A 255 13.33 9.36 -13.07
CA ASP A 255 13.26 8.90 -14.45
C ASP A 255 14.67 8.66 -15.03
N LYS A 256 15.59 9.61 -14.80
CA LYS A 256 17.00 9.47 -15.23
C LYS A 256 17.71 8.29 -14.55
N ALA A 257 17.37 7.97 -13.30
CA ALA A 257 17.87 6.81 -12.59
C ALA A 257 17.24 5.48 -13.05
N ARG A 258 16.23 5.51 -13.93
CA ARG A 258 15.52 4.35 -14.49
C ARG A 258 14.82 3.48 -13.44
N LEU A 259 14.27 4.10 -12.41
CA LEU A 259 13.40 3.44 -11.43
C LEU A 259 11.98 3.34 -12.00
N VAL A 260 11.77 2.38 -12.91
CA VAL A 260 10.49 2.17 -13.58
C VAL A 260 9.40 1.79 -12.57
N GLY A 261 8.24 2.42 -12.68
CA GLY A 261 7.08 2.17 -11.82
C GLY A 261 7.00 3.05 -10.58
N TYR A 262 7.95 3.96 -10.37
CA TYR A 262 7.94 4.89 -9.25
C TYR A 262 7.49 6.29 -9.67
N SER A 263 6.58 6.88 -8.90
CA SER A 263 6.21 8.30 -8.97
C SER A 263 6.68 9.01 -7.71
N CYS A 264 7.44 10.09 -7.85
CA CYS A 264 7.92 10.89 -6.74
C CYS A 264 6.77 11.39 -5.86
N ARG A 265 5.68 11.85 -6.49
CA ARG A 265 4.45 12.26 -5.78
C ARG A 265 3.83 11.13 -4.97
N GLU A 266 3.66 9.96 -5.57
CA GLU A 266 3.07 8.79 -4.90
C GLU A 266 3.95 8.35 -3.72
N GLU A 267 5.25 8.22 -3.94
CA GLU A 267 6.21 7.81 -2.93
C GLU A 267 6.30 8.79 -1.77
N TRP A 268 6.24 10.10 -2.07
CA TRP A 268 6.23 11.14 -1.05
C TRP A 268 4.99 11.04 -0.17
N ILE A 269 3.82 10.96 -0.80
CA ILE A 269 2.54 10.86 -0.11
C ILE A 269 2.50 9.55 0.70
N SER A 270 2.91 8.43 0.12
CA SER A 270 2.95 7.12 0.76
C SER A 270 3.87 7.12 1.98
N ALA A 271 5.08 7.67 1.87
CA ALA A 271 6.02 7.74 2.99
C ALA A 271 5.48 8.62 4.14
N MET A 272 4.83 9.76 3.82
CA MET A 272 4.19 10.61 4.82
C MET A 272 3.01 9.92 5.51
N VAL A 273 2.15 9.24 4.74
CA VAL A 273 0.99 8.49 5.25
C VAL A 273 1.43 7.31 6.11
N THR A 274 2.44 6.55 5.68
CA THR A 274 3.01 5.43 6.43
C THR A 274 3.62 5.89 7.75
N SER A 275 4.33 7.02 7.74
CA SER A 275 4.88 7.63 8.96
C SER A 275 3.77 8.04 9.93
N LEU A 276 2.70 8.67 9.41
CA LEU A 276 1.52 9.03 10.18
C LEU A 276 0.81 7.80 10.77
N SER A 277 0.54 6.78 9.96
CA SER A 277 -0.06 5.52 10.38
C SER A 277 0.74 4.88 11.53
N THR A 278 2.07 4.85 11.40
CA THR A 278 2.99 4.37 12.44
C THR A 278 2.87 5.18 13.73
N TYR A 279 2.75 6.50 13.64
CA TYR A 279 2.57 7.36 14.82
C TYR A 279 1.21 7.15 15.48
N LEU A 280 0.13 7.10 14.68
CA LEU A 280 -1.22 6.84 15.19
C LEU A 280 -1.25 5.53 15.96
N ALA A 281 -0.65 4.47 15.41
CA ALA A 281 -0.57 3.17 16.06
C ALA A 281 0.21 3.18 17.37
N LYS A 282 1.28 3.97 17.46
CA LYS A 282 2.14 4.00 18.65
C LYS A 282 1.61 4.89 19.77
N GLU A 283 1.04 6.04 19.41
CA GLU A 283 0.81 7.12 20.39
C GLU A 283 -0.67 7.49 20.53
N VAL A 284 -1.49 7.34 19.48
CA VAL A 284 -2.87 7.84 19.46
C VAL A 284 -3.85 6.72 19.81
N PHE A 285 -3.86 5.63 19.03
CA PHE A 285 -4.78 4.50 19.24
C PHE A 285 -4.74 3.90 20.65
N PRO A 286 -3.55 3.68 21.27
CA PRO A 286 -3.49 3.11 22.62
C PRO A 286 -4.28 3.88 23.68
N GLN A 287 -4.41 5.21 23.56
CA GLN A 287 -5.14 6.03 24.53
C GLN A 287 -6.63 5.70 24.61
N TYR A 288 -7.22 5.28 23.48
CA TYR A 288 -8.63 4.93 23.41
C TYR A 288 -8.89 3.49 23.86
N LEU A 289 -7.91 2.59 23.66
CA LEU A 289 -8.05 1.17 24.01
C LEU A 289 -8.11 0.94 25.52
N ASP A 290 -7.41 1.75 26.30
CA ASP A 290 -7.34 1.61 27.76
C ASP A 290 -8.68 1.89 28.47
N HIS A 291 -9.65 2.52 27.79
CA HIS A 291 -10.91 2.99 28.39
C HIS A 291 -12.15 2.75 27.50
N LEU A 292 -12.18 1.69 26.68
CA LEU A 292 -13.26 1.37 25.73
C LEU A 292 -14.65 1.14 26.36
N GLU A 293 -14.73 0.97 27.68
CA GLU A 293 -16.00 0.84 28.41
C GLU A 293 -16.76 2.18 28.53
N ASP A 294 -16.09 3.32 28.35
CA ASP A 294 -16.69 4.65 28.38
C ASP A 294 -17.30 5.02 27.02
N ASP A 295 -18.59 5.38 27.00
CA ASP A 295 -19.30 5.86 25.80
C ASP A 295 -18.64 7.11 25.20
N GLY A 296 -18.01 7.94 26.04
CA GLY A 296 -17.20 9.08 25.58
C GLY A 296 -16.04 8.62 24.70
N MET A 297 -15.35 7.56 25.11
CA MET A 297 -14.20 7.01 24.38
C MET A 297 -14.60 6.32 23.08
N ARG A 298 -15.74 5.62 23.07
CA ARG A 298 -16.31 5.03 21.84
C ARG A 298 -16.63 6.12 20.81
N THR A 299 -17.24 7.22 21.27
CA THR A 299 -17.53 8.37 20.41
C THR A 299 -16.25 8.99 19.85
N SER A 300 -15.22 9.18 20.68
CA SER A 300 -13.93 9.71 20.22
C SER A 300 -13.19 8.77 19.27
N TRP A 301 -13.31 7.45 19.45
CA TRP A 301 -12.81 6.46 18.50
C TRP A 301 -13.44 6.64 17.12
N LEU A 302 -14.77 6.73 17.04
CA LEU A 302 -15.46 6.93 15.76
C LEU A 302 -15.14 8.30 15.12
N GLN A 303 -14.97 9.34 15.93
CA GLN A 303 -14.49 10.64 15.44
C GLN A 303 -13.08 10.54 14.85
N LEU A 304 -12.19 9.76 15.46
CA LEU A 304 -10.86 9.49 14.90
C LEU A 304 -10.97 8.77 13.55
N ILE A 305 -11.84 7.76 13.43
CA ILE A 305 -12.10 7.08 12.15
C ILE A 305 -12.59 8.07 11.10
N ASP A 306 -13.52 8.96 11.43
CA ASP A 306 -14.03 9.97 10.50
C ASP A 306 -12.93 10.94 10.04
N LEU A 307 -12.06 11.35 10.94
CA LEU A 307 -10.87 12.16 10.61
C LEU A 307 -9.94 11.40 9.66
N MET A 308 -9.72 10.11 9.88
CA MET A 308 -8.93 9.25 9.00
C MET A 308 -9.55 9.15 7.60
N ILE A 309 -10.87 8.92 7.49
CA ILE A 309 -11.58 8.86 6.19
C ILE A 309 -11.44 10.20 5.45
N SER A 310 -11.68 11.31 6.16
CA SER A 310 -11.59 12.66 5.58
C SER A 310 -10.16 12.97 5.11
N PHE A 311 -9.16 12.60 5.91
CA PHE A 311 -7.76 12.76 5.56
C PHE A 311 -7.38 11.96 4.32
N ASP A 312 -7.72 10.67 4.26
CA ASP A 312 -7.42 9.82 3.09
C ASP A 312 -8.07 10.36 1.82
N LYS A 313 -9.35 10.78 1.86
CA LYS A 313 -10.03 11.40 0.72
C LYS A 313 -9.27 12.64 0.21
N ARG A 314 -8.74 13.46 1.12
CA ARG A 314 -7.93 14.64 0.77
C ARG A 314 -6.57 14.26 0.21
N MET A 315 -5.92 13.22 0.72
CA MET A 315 -4.65 12.71 0.19
C MET A 315 -4.81 12.11 -1.21
N GLN A 316 -5.88 11.34 -1.44
CA GLN A 316 -6.24 10.81 -2.77
C GLN A 316 -6.49 11.95 -3.78
N SER A 317 -7.11 13.05 -3.36
CA SER A 317 -7.23 14.24 -4.22
C SER A 317 -5.88 14.85 -4.62
N LEU A 318 -4.85 14.79 -3.75
CA LEU A 318 -3.50 15.25 -4.09
C LEU A 318 -2.79 14.32 -5.08
N LEU A 319 -3.05 13.01 -5.00
CA LEU A 319 -2.56 12.02 -5.97
C LEU A 319 -3.21 12.17 -7.34
N ASN A 320 -4.53 12.36 -7.38
CA ASN A 320 -5.31 12.42 -8.62
C ASN A 320 -4.89 13.57 -9.56
N LYS A 321 -4.21 14.61 -9.04
CA LYS A 321 -3.61 15.67 -9.84
C LYS A 321 -2.49 15.20 -10.77
N SER A 322 -1.92 14.01 -10.54
CA SER A 322 -0.86 13.41 -11.35
C SER A 322 -1.34 12.81 -12.67
N GLY A 323 -2.65 12.61 -12.85
CA GLY A 323 -3.22 11.94 -14.04
C GLY A 323 -2.91 10.44 -14.15
N LEU A 324 -2.15 9.87 -13.20
CA LEU A 324 -1.76 8.47 -13.11
C LEU A 324 -2.84 7.61 -12.42
N LEU A 325 -4.08 7.67 -12.93
CA LEU A 325 -5.21 6.91 -12.38
C LEU A 325 -5.27 5.44 -12.87
N ILE A 326 -4.46 5.04 -13.85
CA ILE A 326 -4.74 3.82 -14.64
C ILE A 326 -3.92 2.59 -14.18
N LEU A 327 -2.96 2.72 -13.26
CA LEU A 327 -2.17 1.56 -12.78
C LEU A 327 -2.39 1.19 -11.30
N LEU A 328 -3.28 1.91 -10.59
CA LEU A 328 -3.41 1.84 -9.14
C LEU A 328 -4.43 0.80 -8.64
N GLU A 329 -4.65 -0.29 -9.37
CA GLU A 329 -5.60 -1.32 -8.93
C GLU A 329 -5.04 -2.15 -7.76
N GLY A 330 -5.70 -2.01 -6.60
CA GLY A 330 -5.69 -2.95 -5.48
C GLY A 330 -4.50 -2.91 -4.52
N LYS A 331 -3.26 -2.69 -4.98
CA LYS A 331 -2.05 -2.92 -4.16
C LYS A 331 -1.41 -1.65 -3.58
N ASN A 332 -1.28 -0.59 -4.37
CA ASN A 332 -0.73 0.69 -3.90
C ASN A 332 -1.73 1.51 -3.05
N LEU A 333 -3.00 1.12 -2.99
CA LEU A 333 -3.97 1.73 -2.08
C LEU A 333 -3.62 1.50 -0.59
N GLN A 334 -2.96 0.38 -0.26
CA GLN A 334 -2.51 0.12 1.11
C GLN A 334 -1.43 1.08 1.56
N SER A 335 -0.50 1.44 0.66
CA SER A 335 0.65 2.30 1.00
C SER A 335 0.27 3.78 1.13
N VAL A 336 -0.93 4.17 0.70
CA VAL A 336 -1.42 5.57 0.71
C VAL A 336 -2.65 5.75 1.60
N SER A 337 -3.01 4.75 2.41
CA SER A 337 -4.12 4.85 3.35
C SER A 337 -3.65 4.77 4.80
N VAL A 338 -4.14 5.67 5.65
CA VAL A 338 -3.91 5.57 7.11
C VAL A 338 -4.63 4.36 7.72
N PHE A 339 -5.61 3.77 7.03
CA PHE A 339 -6.28 2.53 7.44
C PHE A 339 -5.40 1.28 7.29
N SER A 340 -4.19 1.41 6.74
CA SER A 340 -3.15 0.36 6.77
C SER A 340 -2.89 -0.17 8.19
N VAL A 341 -3.09 0.66 9.22
CA VAL A 341 -2.97 0.25 10.62
C VAL A 341 -3.84 -0.98 10.98
N PHE A 342 -5.03 -1.11 10.39
CA PHE A 342 -5.93 -2.24 10.61
C PHE A 342 -5.52 -3.50 9.86
N CYS A 343 -4.65 -3.37 8.85
CA CYS A 343 -4.02 -4.52 8.20
C CYS A 343 -3.00 -5.20 9.13
N ASP A 344 -2.30 -4.41 9.93
CA ASP A 344 -1.31 -4.91 10.89
C ASP A 344 -1.94 -5.31 12.24
N ARG A 345 -3.04 -4.63 12.62
CA ARG A 345 -3.78 -4.83 13.89
C ARG A 345 -5.23 -5.21 13.64
N HIS A 346 -5.46 -6.49 13.31
CA HIS A 346 -6.82 -7.01 13.14
C HIS A 346 -7.66 -6.91 14.40
N ASP A 347 -7.05 -6.98 15.59
CA ASP A 347 -7.73 -6.79 16.87
C ASP A 347 -8.38 -5.40 16.99
N TRP A 348 -7.76 -4.36 16.42
CA TRP A 348 -8.35 -3.01 16.41
C TRP A 348 -9.49 -2.87 15.42
N LEU A 349 -9.47 -3.66 14.34
CA LEU A 349 -10.60 -3.74 13.43
C LEU A 349 -11.82 -4.36 14.13
N GLU A 350 -11.62 -5.39 14.96
CA GLU A 350 -12.71 -5.97 15.76
C GLU A 350 -13.32 -4.95 16.72
N VAL A 351 -12.50 -4.16 17.42
CA VAL A 351 -12.98 -3.08 18.30
C VAL A 351 -13.82 -2.07 17.51
N TRP A 352 -13.36 -1.65 16.33
CA TRP A 352 -14.15 -0.75 15.49
C TRP A 352 -15.48 -1.40 15.07
N ILE A 353 -15.46 -2.68 14.68
CA ILE A 353 -16.65 -3.45 14.32
C ILE A 353 -17.67 -3.47 15.47
N GLU A 354 -17.21 -3.76 16.69
CA GLU A 354 -18.07 -3.85 17.88
C GLU A 354 -18.72 -2.50 18.21
N ILE A 355 -17.94 -1.41 18.21
CA ILE A 355 -18.45 -0.07 18.49
C ILE A 355 -19.47 0.37 17.42
N GLU A 356 -19.12 0.19 16.14
CA GLU A 356 -19.97 0.60 15.02
C GLU A 356 -21.28 -0.20 15.01
N LEU A 357 -21.20 -1.51 15.23
CA LEU A 357 -22.39 -2.37 15.30
C LEU A 357 -23.31 -1.95 16.45
N GLY A 358 -22.75 -1.70 17.63
CA GLY A 358 -23.52 -1.26 18.81
C GLY A 358 -24.29 0.03 18.53
N GLU A 359 -23.61 1.08 18.07
CA GLU A 359 -24.25 2.37 17.80
C GLU A 359 -25.32 2.28 16.70
N MET A 360 -25.04 1.53 15.62
CA MET A 360 -25.99 1.35 14.53
C MET A 360 -27.22 0.56 14.96
N LEU A 361 -27.06 -0.52 15.73
CA LEU A 361 -28.18 -1.32 16.24
C LEU A 361 -29.02 -0.55 17.24
N ASP A 362 -28.41 0.14 18.22
CA ASP A 362 -29.13 0.93 19.22
C ASP A 362 -30.02 1.97 18.53
N LYS A 363 -29.46 2.66 17.53
CA LYS A 363 -30.21 3.63 16.73
C LYS A 363 -31.33 2.98 15.92
N LEU A 364 -31.04 1.89 15.19
CA LEU A 364 -32.04 1.22 14.35
C LEU A 364 -33.17 0.59 15.17
N GLN A 365 -32.87 -0.07 16.28
CA GLN A 365 -33.87 -0.63 17.18
C GLN A 365 -34.81 0.44 17.71
N SER A 366 -34.28 1.62 18.09
CA SER A 366 -35.11 2.75 18.51
C SER A 366 -36.10 3.22 17.43
N GLU A 367 -35.66 3.22 16.16
CA GLU A 367 -36.51 3.58 15.01
C GLU A 367 -37.52 2.48 14.65
N MET A 368 -37.17 1.20 14.86
CA MET A 368 -38.07 0.06 14.62
C MET A 368 -39.25 0.00 15.59
N VAL A 369 -39.10 0.54 16.81
CA VAL A 369 -40.21 0.64 17.79
C VAL A 369 -41.25 1.69 17.38
N ILE A 370 -40.87 2.68 16.56
CA ILE A 370 -41.76 3.78 16.18
C ILE A 370 -42.73 3.30 15.09
N GLU A 371 -43.98 3.03 15.48
CA GLU A 371 -45.03 2.53 14.57
C GLU A 371 -45.27 3.41 13.33
N LYS A 372 -45.05 4.73 13.45
CA LYS A 372 -45.15 5.66 12.32
C LYS A 372 -44.17 5.33 11.19
N ASN A 373 -43.01 4.75 11.50
CA ASN A 373 -42.00 4.40 10.50
C ASN A 373 -42.42 3.19 9.65
N TRP A 374 -43.35 2.38 10.14
CA TRP A 374 -43.89 1.20 9.47
C TRP A 374 -45.07 1.51 8.56
N LYS A 375 -45.73 2.66 8.75
CA LYS A 375 -46.88 3.05 7.94
C LYS A 375 -46.44 3.80 6.69
N THR A 376 -46.88 3.31 5.53
CA THR A 376 -46.81 4.09 4.29
C THR A 376 -47.81 5.25 4.42
N ARG A 377 -47.47 6.46 3.97
CA ARG A 377 -48.46 7.56 3.89
C ARG A 377 -49.49 7.18 2.82
N LEU A 378 -50.49 6.38 3.19
CA LEU A 378 -51.74 6.28 2.47
C LEU A 378 -52.50 7.57 2.77
N GLN A 379 -52.14 8.65 2.08
CA GLN A 379 -52.95 9.86 2.07
C GLN A 379 -54.24 9.47 1.35
N GLY A 380 -55.25 9.08 2.12
CA GLY A 380 -56.58 8.85 1.61
C GLY A 380 -57.08 10.12 0.93
N ILE A 381 -57.68 9.93 -0.25
CA ILE A 381 -58.47 10.86 -1.08
C ILE A 381 -57.83 11.12 -2.47
N ILE A 382 -58.33 10.33 -3.43
CA ILE A 382 -58.78 10.73 -4.78
C ILE A 382 -57.73 10.92 -5.88
N LEU A 383 -57.78 9.96 -6.83
CA LEU A 383 -57.79 10.07 -8.30
C LEU A 383 -56.89 11.14 -8.97
N VAL A 384 -56.18 10.66 -10.01
CA VAL A 384 -55.44 11.40 -11.05
C VAL A 384 -53.94 11.59 -10.78
N SER A 385 -53.17 10.54 -11.03
CA SER A 385 -52.01 10.53 -11.97
C SER A 385 -51.36 9.15 -11.94
N GLY A 386 -51.08 8.58 -13.11
CA GLY A 386 -50.61 7.20 -13.30
C GLY A 386 -49.17 6.90 -12.87
N SER A 387 -48.75 7.37 -11.70
CA SER A 387 -47.53 6.90 -11.02
C SER A 387 -47.93 6.37 -9.64
N GLN A 388 -48.45 5.15 -9.61
CA GLN A 388 -48.64 4.37 -8.38
C GLN A 388 -47.25 3.95 -7.86
N ASP A 389 -46.47 4.91 -7.36
CA ASP A 389 -45.31 4.61 -6.54
C ASP A 389 -45.84 4.10 -5.20
N TYR A 390 -45.98 2.79 -5.07
CA TYR A 390 -46.17 2.11 -3.79
C TYR A 390 -44.93 2.40 -2.92
N LYS A 391 -44.92 3.56 -2.26
CA LYS A 391 -43.78 3.97 -1.42
C LYS A 391 -43.61 2.96 -0.29
N SER A 392 -42.42 2.39 -0.18
CA SER A 392 -42.06 1.53 0.94
C SER A 392 -42.18 2.28 2.28
N PRO A 393 -42.47 1.58 3.40
CA PRO A 393 -42.37 2.18 4.73
C PRO A 393 -41.02 2.88 4.97
N ALA A 394 -41.03 3.93 5.79
CA ALA A 394 -39.81 4.70 6.06
C ALA A 394 -38.69 3.84 6.67
N ILE A 395 -39.06 2.83 7.47
CA ILE A 395 -38.09 1.97 8.16
C ILE A 395 -37.16 1.22 7.19
N SER A 396 -37.65 0.74 6.04
CA SER A 396 -36.79 0.07 5.06
C SER A 396 -35.75 1.05 4.49
N GLY A 397 -36.14 2.30 4.28
CA GLY A 397 -35.22 3.36 3.85
C GLY A 397 -34.16 3.68 4.90
N MET A 398 -34.52 3.68 6.19
CA MET A 398 -33.57 3.91 7.29
C MET A 398 -32.56 2.77 7.43
N VAL A 399 -33.01 1.51 7.29
CA VAL A 399 -32.11 0.33 7.31
C VAL A 399 -31.18 0.36 6.10
N LEU A 400 -31.70 0.61 4.89
CA LEU A 400 -30.87 0.75 3.69
C LEU A 400 -29.88 1.91 3.82
N GLN A 401 -30.30 3.06 4.36
CA GLN A 401 -29.39 4.18 4.60
C GLN A 401 -28.25 3.79 5.56
N SER A 402 -28.57 3.01 6.59
CA SER A 402 -27.60 2.51 7.55
C SER A 402 -26.58 1.58 6.88
N ILE A 403 -27.04 0.61 6.08
CA ILE A 403 -26.15 -0.28 5.33
C ILE A 403 -25.34 0.50 4.27
N SER A 404 -25.94 1.50 3.63
CA SER A 404 -25.23 2.37 2.67
C SER A 404 -24.09 3.15 3.34
N LEU A 405 -24.31 3.72 4.52
CA LEU A 405 -23.26 4.38 5.30
C LEU A 405 -22.15 3.39 5.69
N LEU A 406 -22.52 2.17 6.09
CA LEU A 406 -21.57 1.10 6.38
C LEU A 406 -20.70 0.75 5.16
N ILE A 407 -21.29 0.64 3.97
CA ILE A 407 -20.58 0.39 2.71
C ILE A 407 -19.59 1.51 2.42
N GLU A 408 -20.00 2.77 2.58
CA GLU A 408 -19.12 3.92 2.37
C GLU A 408 -17.92 3.94 3.34
N ARG A 409 -18.11 3.49 4.58
CA ARG A 409 -17.03 3.32 5.55
C ARG A 409 -16.13 2.14 5.19
N ALA A 410 -16.69 1.00 4.78
CA ALA A 410 -15.92 -0.16 4.36
C ALA A 410 -14.99 0.15 3.18
N LYS A 411 -15.38 1.04 2.25
CA LYS A 411 -14.53 1.47 1.14
C LYS A 411 -13.20 2.10 1.57
N SER A 412 -13.08 2.65 2.79
CA SER A 412 -11.81 3.21 3.29
C SER A 412 -10.81 2.16 3.73
N ILE A 413 -11.25 0.93 4.04
CA ILE A 413 -10.35 -0.16 4.42
C ILE A 413 -9.59 -0.62 3.17
N PRO A 414 -8.25 -0.63 3.14
CA PRO A 414 -7.52 -0.86 1.88
C PRO A 414 -7.46 -2.35 1.48
N SER A 415 -7.63 -3.28 2.43
CA SER A 415 -7.63 -4.72 2.16
C SER A 415 -9.02 -5.26 1.85
N ILE A 416 -9.21 -5.85 0.67
CA ILE A 416 -10.49 -6.44 0.23
C ILE A 416 -10.99 -7.51 1.23
N SER A 417 -10.11 -8.35 1.77
CA SER A 417 -10.51 -9.37 2.74
C SER A 417 -11.00 -8.76 4.05
N LEU A 418 -10.40 -7.65 4.47
CA LEU A 418 -10.84 -6.93 5.67
C LEU A 418 -12.13 -6.14 5.41
N ARG A 419 -12.33 -5.59 4.20
CA ARG A 419 -13.61 -5.00 3.80
C ARG A 419 -14.74 -6.01 3.92
N SER A 420 -14.55 -7.20 3.35
CA SER A 420 -15.52 -8.30 3.45
C SER A 420 -15.83 -8.62 4.91
N LYS A 421 -14.78 -8.84 5.73
CA LYS A 421 -14.95 -9.15 7.15
C LYS A 421 -15.77 -8.06 7.86
N PHE A 422 -15.40 -6.80 7.68
CA PHE A 422 -16.07 -5.64 8.28
C PHE A 422 -17.55 -5.57 7.88
N LEU A 423 -17.84 -5.71 6.58
CA LEU A 423 -19.21 -5.71 6.07
C LEU A 423 -20.04 -6.87 6.61
N ASN A 424 -19.47 -8.08 6.65
CA ASN A 424 -20.19 -9.26 7.13
C ASN A 424 -20.44 -9.19 8.63
N SER A 425 -19.46 -8.75 9.42
CA SER A 425 -19.59 -8.66 10.88
C SER A 425 -20.61 -7.64 11.36
N ILE A 426 -20.86 -6.56 10.59
CA ILE A 426 -21.83 -5.52 10.97
C ILE A 426 -23.14 -5.66 10.19
N GLY A 427 -23.03 -5.86 8.87
CA GLY A 427 -24.17 -5.94 7.97
C GLY A 427 -25.06 -7.15 8.23
N SER A 428 -24.48 -8.33 8.52
CA SER A 428 -25.29 -9.53 8.77
C SER A 428 -26.18 -9.39 10.01
N PRO A 429 -25.67 -8.94 11.18
CA PRO A 429 -26.52 -8.67 12.34
C PRO A 429 -27.60 -7.60 12.08
N ILE A 430 -27.29 -6.51 11.38
CA ILE A 430 -28.27 -5.46 11.06
C ILE A 430 -29.40 -6.00 10.18
N ILE A 431 -29.06 -6.76 9.14
CA ILE A 431 -30.04 -7.39 8.25
C ILE A 431 -30.90 -8.38 9.05
N GLN A 432 -30.26 -9.20 9.89
CA GLN A 432 -30.96 -10.19 10.70
C GLN A 432 -31.96 -9.54 11.68
N GLU A 433 -31.56 -8.48 12.40
CA GLU A 433 -32.46 -7.76 13.30
C GLU A 433 -33.68 -7.18 12.57
N PHE A 434 -33.48 -6.64 11.36
CA PHE A 434 -34.58 -6.15 10.54
C PHE A 434 -35.53 -7.27 10.10
N LEU A 435 -34.99 -8.41 9.66
CA LEU A 435 -35.79 -9.59 9.28
C LEU A 435 -36.55 -10.16 10.48
N ASP A 436 -35.93 -10.23 11.66
CA ASP A 436 -36.57 -10.69 12.90
C ASP A 436 -37.65 -9.71 13.37
N CYS A 437 -37.46 -8.41 13.18
CA CYS A 437 -38.50 -7.41 13.42
C CYS A 437 -39.70 -7.59 12.47
N LEU A 438 -39.44 -7.76 11.17
CA LEU A 438 -40.49 -8.06 10.17
C LEU A 438 -41.28 -9.32 10.54
N LEU A 439 -40.58 -10.39 10.92
CA LEU A 439 -41.22 -11.66 11.31
C LEU A 439 -42.08 -11.50 12.55
N ARG A 440 -41.57 -10.86 13.62
CA ARG A 440 -42.31 -10.59 14.85
C ARG A 440 -43.61 -9.83 14.57
N ARG A 441 -43.54 -8.77 13.76
CA ARG A 441 -44.72 -7.94 13.41
C ARG A 441 -45.78 -8.73 12.65
N CYS A 442 -45.37 -9.62 11.74
CA CYS A 442 -46.30 -10.51 11.04
C CYS A 442 -46.96 -11.51 12.01
N GLN A 443 -46.19 -12.11 12.91
CA GLN A 443 -46.71 -13.08 13.90
C GLN A 443 -47.65 -12.44 14.92
N GLU A 444 -47.35 -11.23 15.39
CA GLU A 444 -48.25 -10.46 16.28
C GLU A 444 -49.62 -10.20 15.62
N SER A 445 -49.62 -10.01 14.30
CA SER A 445 -50.86 -9.82 13.51
C SER A 445 -51.63 -11.14 13.31
N GLU A 446 -50.95 -12.29 13.25
CA GLU A 446 -51.58 -13.63 13.22
C GLU A 446 -52.23 -14.01 14.56
N GLY A 447 -51.68 -13.55 15.69
CA GLY A 447 -52.21 -13.79 17.04
C GLY A 447 -53.57 -13.11 17.33
N LEU A 448 -54.00 -12.16 16.49
CA LEU A 448 -55.23 -11.39 16.63
C LEU A 448 -56.42 -11.95 15.81
N THR A 449 -56.25 -13.13 15.21
CA THR A 449 -57.15 -13.76 14.22
C THR A 449 -58.57 -14.14 14.68
N ALA A 450 -58.98 -13.86 15.92
CA ALA A 450 -60.37 -14.06 16.34
C ALA A 450 -61.33 -13.00 15.73
N LEU A 451 -60.81 -11.83 15.32
CA LEU A 451 -61.48 -10.83 14.49
C LEU A 451 -60.38 -10.21 13.63
N ALA A 452 -60.32 -10.52 12.32
CA ALA A 452 -59.35 -9.91 11.42
C ALA A 452 -59.62 -8.39 11.36
N ASP A 453 -58.86 -7.63 12.16
CA ASP A 453 -58.86 -6.18 12.17
C ASP A 453 -58.19 -5.69 10.89
N ASP A 454 -58.78 -4.72 10.20
CA ASP A 454 -58.23 -4.12 8.98
C ASP A 454 -56.82 -3.59 9.24
N ASP A 455 -56.54 -3.13 10.47
CA ASP A 455 -55.22 -2.69 10.92
C ASP A 455 -54.17 -3.82 10.93
N ALA A 456 -54.55 -5.06 11.28
CA ALA A 456 -53.65 -6.21 11.25
C ALA A 456 -53.26 -6.59 9.81
N MET A 457 -54.21 -6.52 8.88
CA MET A 457 -53.91 -6.73 7.45
C MET A 457 -53.01 -5.63 6.89
N ILE A 458 -53.24 -4.37 7.27
CA ILE A 458 -52.39 -3.24 6.86
C ILE A 458 -50.95 -3.42 7.39
N ASN A 459 -50.78 -3.91 8.62
CA ASN A 459 -49.45 -4.15 9.21
C ASN A 459 -48.67 -5.25 8.46
N VAL A 460 -49.32 -6.37 8.13
CA VAL A 460 -48.71 -7.44 7.33
C VAL A 460 -48.37 -6.93 5.93
N ALA A 461 -49.29 -6.21 5.27
CA ALA A 461 -49.05 -5.65 3.95
C ALA A 461 -47.88 -4.65 3.93
N CYS A 462 -47.78 -3.77 4.93
CA CYS A 462 -46.66 -2.84 5.07
C CYS A 462 -45.33 -3.58 5.31
N SER A 463 -45.33 -4.63 6.14
CA SER A 463 -44.14 -5.45 6.41
C SER A 463 -43.66 -6.18 5.15
N ILE A 464 -44.56 -6.77 4.38
CA ILE A 464 -44.23 -7.39 3.08
C ILE A 464 -43.66 -6.35 2.11
N ASN A 465 -44.27 -5.17 2.02
CA ASN A 465 -43.79 -4.11 1.13
C ASN A 465 -42.38 -3.63 1.53
N ALA A 466 -42.12 -3.47 2.84
CA ALA A 466 -40.80 -3.13 3.36
C ALA A 466 -39.75 -4.19 3.00
N ALA A 467 -40.08 -5.47 3.17
CA ALA A 467 -39.19 -6.59 2.83
C ALA A 467 -38.89 -6.63 1.33
N ARG A 468 -39.89 -6.44 0.46
CA ARG A 468 -39.72 -6.44 -0.99
C ARG A 468 -38.87 -5.27 -1.49
N TYR A 469 -39.11 -4.07 -0.97
CA TYR A 469 -38.27 -2.92 -1.31
C TYR A 469 -36.82 -3.15 -0.88
N PHE A 470 -36.63 -3.65 0.34
CA PHE A 470 -35.31 -3.98 0.87
C PHE A 470 -34.57 -5.01 0.00
N GLU A 471 -35.22 -6.14 -0.31
CA GLU A 471 -34.69 -7.19 -1.19
C GLU A 471 -34.31 -6.63 -2.57
N SER A 472 -35.21 -5.86 -3.20
CA SER A 472 -34.97 -5.25 -4.52
C SER A 472 -33.74 -4.36 -4.52
N THR A 473 -33.58 -3.48 -3.52
CA THR A 473 -32.43 -2.59 -3.43
C THR A 473 -31.13 -3.34 -3.17
N LEU A 474 -31.13 -4.38 -2.32
CA LEU A 474 -29.94 -5.19 -2.11
C LEU A 474 -29.52 -5.95 -3.38
N MET A 475 -30.49 -6.47 -4.15
CA MET A 475 -30.21 -7.12 -5.42
C MET A 475 -29.56 -6.15 -6.42
N GLU A 476 -30.00 -4.90 -6.48
CA GLU A 476 -29.35 -3.86 -7.30
C GLU A 476 -27.91 -3.60 -6.84
N TRP A 477 -27.65 -3.55 -5.53
CA TRP A 477 -26.31 -3.31 -5.01
C TRP A 477 -25.34 -4.47 -5.30
N CYS A 478 -25.82 -5.71 -5.33
CA CYS A 478 -25.01 -6.88 -5.70
C CYS A 478 -24.39 -6.78 -7.11
N GLU A 479 -24.93 -5.92 -7.98
CA GLU A 479 -24.41 -5.68 -9.33
C GLU A 479 -23.28 -4.62 -9.37
N ASP A 480 -23.02 -3.90 -8.27
CA ASP A 480 -21.92 -2.94 -8.17
C ASP A 480 -20.56 -3.66 -8.22
N LEU A 481 -19.62 -3.12 -9.00
CA LEU A 481 -18.24 -3.58 -9.11
C LEU A 481 -17.59 -3.82 -7.74
N PHE A 482 -17.90 -2.98 -6.75
CA PHE A 482 -17.42 -3.13 -5.39
C PHE A 482 -17.71 -4.50 -4.78
N PHE A 483 -18.94 -5.02 -4.94
CA PHE A 483 -19.32 -6.33 -4.40
C PHE A 483 -18.81 -7.48 -5.26
N ILE A 484 -18.76 -7.31 -6.58
CA ILE A 484 -18.21 -8.30 -7.52
C ILE A 484 -16.72 -8.56 -7.22
N GLU A 485 -15.94 -7.51 -6.92
CA GLU A 485 -14.53 -7.62 -6.54
C GLU A 485 -14.33 -8.44 -5.24
N ILE A 486 -15.18 -8.18 -4.24
CA ILE A 486 -15.17 -8.91 -2.97
C ILE A 486 -15.49 -10.39 -3.21
N GLU A 487 -16.58 -10.69 -3.91
CA GLU A 487 -17.02 -12.07 -4.17
C GLU A 487 -15.97 -12.88 -4.93
N THR A 488 -15.33 -12.25 -5.93
CA THR A 488 -14.28 -12.90 -6.72
C THR A 488 -13.06 -13.23 -5.86
N THR A 489 -12.67 -12.32 -4.96
CA THR A 489 -11.53 -12.50 -4.06
C THR A 489 -11.78 -13.62 -3.06
N GLU A 490 -12.98 -13.71 -2.49
CA GLU A 490 -13.37 -14.79 -1.57
C GLU A 490 -13.37 -16.16 -2.24
N LYS A 491 -13.92 -16.26 -3.47
CA LYS A 491 -13.89 -17.49 -4.27
C LYS A 491 -12.45 -17.97 -4.50
N ILE A 492 -11.52 -17.05 -4.81
CA ILE A 492 -10.10 -17.36 -4.98
C ILE A 492 -9.49 -17.85 -3.66
N GLN A 493 -9.80 -17.23 -2.53
CA GLN A 493 -9.30 -17.67 -1.22
C GLN A 493 -9.81 -19.06 -0.82
N CYS A 494 -11.08 -19.35 -1.04
CA CYS A 494 -11.69 -20.66 -0.78
C CYS A 494 -11.05 -21.76 -1.65
N LEU A 495 -10.80 -21.48 -2.94
CA LEU A 495 -10.07 -22.39 -3.82
C LEU A 495 -8.61 -22.62 -3.36
N LYS A 496 -7.93 -21.57 -2.87
CA LYS A 496 -6.58 -21.66 -2.32
C LYS A 496 -6.54 -22.51 -1.04
N GLN A 497 -7.55 -22.44 -0.18
CA GLN A 497 -7.66 -23.29 1.03
C GLN A 497 -7.90 -24.76 0.67
N LYS A 498 -8.83 -25.05 -0.26
CA LYS A 498 -9.09 -26.42 -0.75
C LYS A 498 -7.93 -27.07 -1.49
N SER A 499 -6.97 -26.29 -2.00
CA SER A 499 -5.74 -26.81 -2.64
C SER A 499 -4.61 -27.13 -1.66
N LYS A 500 -4.77 -26.74 -0.38
CA LYS A 500 -3.79 -27.00 0.70
C LYS A 500 -4.18 -28.15 1.61
N GLU A 501 -5.44 -28.58 1.55
CA GLU A 501 -5.95 -29.84 2.11
C GLU A 501 -5.80 -30.97 1.09
#